data_AF-A0A7S2UEN7-F1
#
_entry.id   AF-A0A7S2UEN7-F1
#
_cell.length_a   1.000
_cell.length_b   1.000
_cell.length_c   1.000
_cell.angle_alpha   90.00
_cell.angle_beta   90.00
_cell.angle_gamma   90.00
#
_symmetry.space_group_name_H-M   'P 1'
#
loop_
_entity.id
_entity.type
_entity.pdbx_description
1 polymer ?
#
loop_
_entity_poly.entity_id
_entity_poly.type
_entity_poly.pdbx_seq_one_letter_code
_entity_poly.pdbx_strand_id
1 'polypeptide(L)'
;MIFTSFRHSLAVLVALAAGTSAAFAPNAFLKTWSHSLQSNTAVGIATADETSTIPTVIPDELFKGVHLPPDKVPPQIDNDYTKAQVGKYVKAAGATAPQLYGQPKISLTSMEEMVAEVNDYVSPSDDYKFFGNGDHVKELSLVLKTNPFFTSTLTETSDGFELKSYDPAEKNPSFYLQMLRTLNGVGHRVNFQFDSHMNIKSFQVFDDLEGREIQGDLDQKKYASSALFNIFFYASSVHATIHAFHYLLTSALQYSSKDFKEMNAWSTEFFKNVSNKYGQISKLLITDPVLDGTYDQALLTGIDGFGSSQALRPILKNLLDTWGKSSNAHGFLNSMMNISEEKMENAGILTEFKKHYDLIKPFAKDAANALEKTDPVKYRTAENNMKDYLNDCGTFESKIDTIEKWIELMSVTGVMHGATLSYSRLMGRADIARWRNIQGETWDLMDINVIAGSLGTITGMEEDRHVMGSTEKLYTTELQAVLDDADEKATALKEDYKKKLIANPDFDNFGWILSDYCPDNFDGKQLTIATYI
;
A
#
# COMPACT_ATOMS: atom_id res chain seq x y z
N MET A 1 60.73 -32.41 42.16
CA MET A 1 59.81 -33.06 43.12
C MET A 1 58.41 -32.77 42.60
N ILE A 2 57.60 -33.75 42.16
CA ILE A 2 56.93 -34.83 42.93
C ILE A 2 55.72 -34.25 43.68
N PHE A 3 54.45 -34.55 43.36
CA PHE A 3 53.83 -35.11 42.12
C PHE A 3 52.83 -34.04 41.55
N THR A 4 51.72 -34.19 40.81
CA THR A 4 50.81 -35.22 40.21
C THR A 4 50.30 -34.59 38.86
N SER A 5 49.82 -35.20 37.75
CA SER A 5 49.25 -36.51 37.33
C SER A 5 47.80 -36.81 37.79
N PHE A 6 46.78 -37.00 36.95
CA PHE A 6 46.69 -37.52 35.56
C PHE A 6 45.69 -36.70 34.70
N ARG A 7 45.66 -36.63 33.35
CA ARG A 7 45.91 -37.55 32.19
C ARG A 7 44.80 -38.57 31.88
N HIS A 8 44.29 -38.55 30.63
CA HIS A 8 44.28 -39.60 29.58
C HIS A 8 43.67 -38.96 28.31
N SER A 9 44.40 -38.81 27.18
CA SER A 9 44.56 -39.77 26.05
C SER A 9 43.47 -39.61 24.96
N LEU A 10 43.69 -39.80 23.65
CA LEU A 10 44.86 -40.33 22.91
C LEU A 10 45.07 -39.62 21.54
N ALA A 11 46.29 -39.77 21.01
CA ALA A 11 46.89 -39.06 19.87
C ALA A 11 46.66 -39.65 18.45
N VAL A 12 47.02 -38.85 17.42
CA VAL A 12 47.74 -39.26 16.16
C VAL A 12 46.90 -39.98 15.07
N LEU A 13 47.09 -39.84 13.73
CA LEU A 13 48.28 -39.56 12.89
C LEU A 13 48.00 -38.76 11.57
N VAL A 14 48.99 -37.98 11.12
CA VAL A 14 49.41 -37.49 9.77
C VAL A 14 48.44 -37.50 8.53
N ALA A 15 48.49 -36.35 7.86
CA ALA A 15 47.94 -35.93 6.56
C ALA A 15 48.06 -36.83 5.31
N LEU A 16 47.20 -36.54 4.32
CA LEU A 16 47.60 -36.35 2.91
C LEU A 16 46.60 -35.41 2.19
N ALA A 17 47.01 -34.82 1.06
CA ALA A 17 46.20 -33.85 0.32
C ALA A 17 45.84 -34.36 -1.09
N ALA A 18 44.54 -34.30 -1.43
CA ALA A 18 44.00 -34.34 -2.79
C ALA A 18 42.60 -33.71 -2.76
N GLY A 19 42.25 -32.91 -3.77
CA GLY A 19 40.99 -32.16 -3.78
C GLY A 19 39.86 -32.86 -4.55
N THR A 20 38.64 -32.77 -4.04
CA THR A 20 37.40 -32.89 -4.83
C THR A 20 36.43 -31.81 -4.38
N SER A 21 35.79 -31.13 -5.34
CA SER A 21 34.79 -30.10 -5.07
C SER A 21 33.47 -30.72 -4.60
N ALA A 22 33.10 -30.48 -3.33
CA ALA A 22 31.77 -30.79 -2.83
C ALA A 22 30.89 -29.53 -2.90
N ALA A 23 29.87 -29.54 -3.77
CA ALA A 23 28.90 -28.46 -3.83
C ALA A 23 27.93 -28.56 -2.63
N PHE A 24 27.78 -27.47 -1.88
CA PHE A 24 26.70 -27.36 -0.88
C PHE A 24 25.37 -27.21 -1.61
N ALA A 25 24.48 -28.19 -1.47
CA ALA A 25 23.14 -28.16 -2.05
C ALA A 25 22.15 -27.44 -1.09
N PRO A 26 21.55 -26.30 -1.45
CA PRO A 26 20.67 -25.55 -0.53
C PRO A 26 19.31 -26.22 -0.26
N ASN A 27 18.87 -27.11 -1.16
CA ASN A 27 17.47 -27.50 -1.30
C ASN A 27 16.90 -28.42 -0.19
N ALA A 28 17.70 -28.78 0.82
CA ALA A 28 17.25 -29.63 1.93
C ALA A 28 16.61 -28.84 3.08
N PHE A 29 17.09 -27.63 3.40
CA PHE A 29 16.68 -26.89 4.59
C PHE A 29 15.33 -26.16 4.40
N LEU A 30 15.08 -25.67 3.18
CA LEU A 30 13.90 -24.87 2.83
C LEU A 30 12.58 -25.67 2.93
N LYS A 31 12.58 -26.97 2.59
CA LYS A 31 11.34 -27.78 2.55
C LYS A 31 10.76 -28.13 3.92
N THR A 32 11.55 -28.05 4.98
CA THR A 32 11.07 -28.22 6.36
C THR A 32 10.58 -26.92 6.99
N TRP A 33 10.90 -25.76 6.41
CA TRP A 33 10.60 -24.45 6.99
C TRP A 33 9.21 -23.93 6.62
N SER A 34 8.76 -24.15 5.38
CA SER A 34 7.39 -23.80 4.95
C SER A 34 6.32 -24.58 5.71
N HIS A 35 6.53 -25.89 5.94
CA HIS A 35 5.56 -26.74 6.64
C HIS A 35 5.41 -26.41 8.14
N SER A 36 6.42 -25.84 8.82
CA SER A 36 6.28 -25.40 10.22
C SER A 36 5.51 -24.09 10.38
N LEU A 37 5.46 -23.24 9.35
CA LEU A 37 4.58 -22.07 9.34
C LEU A 37 3.11 -22.49 9.14
N GLN A 38 2.87 -23.42 8.21
CA GLN A 38 1.53 -23.99 7.96
C GLN A 38 0.87 -24.61 9.20
N SER A 39 1.62 -25.21 10.12
CA SER A 39 1.04 -25.79 11.34
C SER A 39 0.64 -24.74 12.38
N ASN A 40 1.39 -23.65 12.51
CA ASN A 40 1.24 -22.72 13.63
C ASN A 40 0.18 -21.64 13.36
N THR A 41 0.04 -21.19 12.10
CA THR A 41 -1.06 -20.29 11.71
C THR A 41 -2.41 -21.02 11.75
N ALA A 42 -2.49 -22.25 11.21
CA ALA A 42 -3.72 -23.05 11.18
C ALA A 42 -4.30 -23.35 12.58
N VAL A 43 -3.45 -23.59 13.57
CA VAL A 43 -3.90 -23.85 14.96
C VAL A 43 -4.40 -22.59 15.66
N GLY A 44 -3.87 -21.41 15.31
CA GLY A 44 -4.39 -20.12 15.81
C GLY A 44 -5.77 -19.77 15.23
N ILE A 45 -5.96 -19.99 13.93
CA ILE A 45 -7.21 -19.68 13.20
C ILE A 45 -8.44 -20.37 13.82
N ALA A 46 -8.30 -21.61 14.31
CA ALA A 46 -9.39 -22.41 14.88
C ALA A 46 -10.02 -21.87 16.18
N THR A 47 -9.55 -20.73 16.71
CA THR A 47 -10.11 -20.07 17.91
C THR A 47 -10.64 -18.65 17.65
N ALA A 48 -10.56 -18.17 16.42
CA ALA A 48 -11.09 -16.87 15.99
C ALA A 48 -12.62 -16.91 15.76
N ASP A 49 -13.37 -17.10 16.86
CA ASP A 49 -14.83 -16.90 17.05
C ASP A 49 -15.61 -16.48 15.78
N GLU A 50 -16.27 -17.46 15.12
CA GLU A 50 -16.97 -17.34 13.82
C GLU A 50 -18.11 -16.30 13.80
N THR A 51 -18.41 -15.69 14.94
CA THR A 51 -19.59 -14.85 15.19
C THR A 51 -19.41 -13.38 14.80
N SER A 52 -18.19 -12.90 14.55
CA SER A 52 -17.95 -11.47 14.27
C SER A 52 -18.12 -11.13 12.77
N THR A 53 -19.36 -11.12 12.29
CA THR A 53 -19.69 -10.67 10.93
C THR A 53 -19.40 -9.18 10.75
N ILE A 54 -18.52 -8.82 9.80
CA ILE A 54 -18.45 -7.44 9.29
C ILE A 54 -19.86 -7.06 8.81
N PRO A 55 -20.45 -5.92 9.23
CA PRO A 55 -21.79 -5.55 8.79
C PRO A 55 -21.82 -5.40 7.26
N THR A 56 -22.51 -6.32 6.58
CA THR A 56 -22.53 -6.50 5.11
C THR A 56 -23.24 -5.39 4.34
N VAL A 57 -23.73 -4.35 5.02
CA VAL A 57 -24.17 -3.11 4.37
C VAL A 57 -22.92 -2.37 3.88
N ILE A 58 -22.61 -2.53 2.60
CA ILE A 58 -21.86 -1.57 1.80
C ILE A 58 -22.77 -0.34 1.62
N PRO A 59 -22.30 0.90 1.89
CA PRO A 59 -23.12 2.09 1.67
C PRO A 59 -23.18 2.47 0.19
N ASP A 60 -24.33 3.02 -0.21
CA ASP A 60 -24.63 3.38 -1.60
C ASP A 60 -23.65 4.43 -2.15
N GLU A 61 -23.27 5.44 -1.34
CA GLU A 61 -22.26 6.45 -1.70
C GLU A 61 -21.14 6.56 -0.65
N LEU A 62 -19.88 6.54 -1.10
CA LEU A 62 -18.69 6.90 -0.30
C LEU A 62 -18.32 8.38 -0.49
N PHE A 63 -18.32 8.80 -1.75
CA PHE A 63 -18.20 10.18 -2.18
C PHE A 63 -19.55 10.64 -2.70
N LYS A 64 -20.02 11.81 -2.26
CA LYS A 64 -21.37 12.28 -2.54
C LYS A 64 -21.67 12.34 -4.05
N GLY A 65 -22.75 11.68 -4.45
CA GLY A 65 -23.18 11.51 -5.83
C GLY A 65 -22.41 10.45 -6.61
N VAL A 66 -21.56 9.63 -5.99
CA VAL A 66 -20.88 8.49 -6.64
C VAL A 66 -21.38 7.20 -5.98
N HIS A 67 -22.17 6.46 -6.74
CA HIS A 67 -22.84 5.23 -6.32
C HIS A 67 -22.85 4.21 -7.47
N LEU A 68 -23.10 2.93 -7.17
CA LEU A 68 -23.36 1.94 -8.22
C LEU A 68 -24.75 2.16 -8.86
N PRO A 69 -25.00 1.65 -10.08
CA PRO A 69 -26.34 1.66 -10.66
C PRO A 69 -27.25 0.69 -9.87
N PRO A 70 -28.39 1.13 -9.29
CA PRO A 70 -29.15 0.31 -8.33
C PRO A 70 -29.70 -1.02 -8.88
N ASP A 71 -29.95 -1.10 -10.18
CA ASP A 71 -30.41 -2.32 -10.89
C ASP A 71 -29.26 -3.22 -11.38
N LYS A 72 -28.00 -2.81 -11.15
CA LYS A 72 -26.78 -3.47 -11.67
C LYS A 72 -25.75 -3.82 -10.59
N VAL A 73 -26.08 -3.67 -9.31
CA VAL A 73 -25.20 -4.06 -8.19
C VAL A 73 -24.87 -5.56 -8.30
N PRO A 74 -23.58 -5.96 -8.44
CA PRO A 74 -23.23 -7.38 -8.47
C PRO A 74 -23.46 -8.03 -7.09
N PRO A 75 -23.83 -9.32 -7.03
CA PRO A 75 -24.00 -10.01 -5.75
C PRO A 75 -22.65 -10.01 -5.00
N GLN A 76 -22.64 -9.58 -3.73
CA GLN A 76 -21.43 -9.61 -2.91
C GLN A 76 -20.87 -11.04 -2.86
N ILE A 77 -19.58 -11.16 -3.21
CA ILE A 77 -18.82 -12.40 -3.08
C ILE A 77 -17.79 -12.13 -1.99
N ASP A 78 -17.74 -13.02 -1.00
CA ASP A 78 -16.89 -12.84 0.16
C ASP A 78 -15.59 -13.65 0.08
N ASN A 79 -14.55 -13.12 0.73
CA ASN A 79 -13.30 -13.81 0.99
C ASN A 79 -13.12 -13.92 2.51
N ASP A 80 -13.27 -15.13 3.05
CA ASP A 80 -13.20 -15.39 4.48
C ASP A 80 -11.76 -15.25 5.03
N TYR A 81 -10.72 -15.49 4.23
CA TYR A 81 -9.33 -15.20 4.62
C TYR A 81 -9.11 -13.69 4.78
N THR A 82 -9.56 -12.90 3.80
CA THR A 82 -9.54 -11.42 3.88
C THR A 82 -10.29 -10.90 5.11
N LYS A 83 -11.49 -11.45 5.38
CA LYS A 83 -12.27 -11.09 6.58
C LYS A 83 -11.54 -11.45 7.87
N ALA A 84 -10.96 -12.65 7.97
CA ALA A 84 -10.28 -13.12 9.17
C ALA A 84 -9.02 -12.28 9.48
N GLN A 85 -8.16 -12.05 8.49
CA GLN A 85 -6.93 -11.28 8.69
C GLN A 85 -7.21 -9.82 9.05
N VAL A 86 -8.05 -9.12 8.28
CA VAL A 86 -8.39 -7.72 8.59
C VAL A 86 -9.16 -7.62 9.91
N GLY A 87 -10.03 -8.58 10.20
CA GLY A 87 -10.75 -8.68 11.46
C GLY A 87 -9.84 -8.78 12.69
N LYS A 88 -8.61 -9.30 12.56
CA LYS A 88 -7.60 -9.28 13.63
C LYS A 88 -7.16 -7.86 13.97
N TYR A 89 -6.71 -7.10 12.97
CA TYR A 89 -6.15 -5.76 13.16
C TYR A 89 -7.21 -4.71 13.53
N VAL A 90 -8.41 -4.80 12.97
CA VAL A 90 -9.49 -3.88 13.36
C VAL A 90 -10.04 -4.21 14.75
N LYS A 91 -9.90 -5.44 15.27
CA LYS A 91 -10.15 -5.76 16.70
C LYS A 91 -9.07 -5.20 17.64
N ALA A 92 -7.86 -4.94 17.14
CA ALA A 92 -6.80 -4.26 17.87
C ALA A 92 -6.97 -2.72 17.90
N ALA A 93 -7.62 -2.14 16.88
CA ALA A 93 -7.94 -0.71 16.81
C ALA A 93 -9.08 -0.32 17.79
N GLY A 94 -8.76 -0.17 19.07
CA GLY A 94 -9.72 -0.15 20.18
C GLY A 94 -10.86 0.89 20.15
N ALA A 95 -10.76 1.95 19.33
CA ALA A 95 -11.85 2.92 19.16
C ALA A 95 -12.87 2.53 18.06
N THR A 96 -12.40 1.94 16.96
CA THR A 96 -13.25 1.50 15.84
C THR A 96 -13.68 0.03 15.95
N ALA A 97 -12.94 -0.82 16.67
CA ALA A 97 -13.32 -2.20 17.00
C ALA A 97 -14.77 -2.34 17.51
N PRO A 98 -15.25 -1.54 18.50
CA PRO A 98 -16.59 -1.67 19.06
C PRO A 98 -17.72 -1.47 18.04
N GLN A 99 -17.49 -0.64 17.02
CA GLN A 99 -18.47 -0.29 16.00
C GLN A 99 -18.60 -1.36 14.91
N LEU A 100 -17.55 -2.17 14.70
CA LEU A 100 -17.47 -3.15 13.59
C LEU A 100 -17.50 -4.61 14.04
N TYR A 101 -17.00 -4.92 15.24
CA TYR A 101 -16.84 -6.31 15.74
C TYR A 101 -17.28 -6.49 17.20
N GLY A 102 -17.80 -5.45 17.85
CA GLY A 102 -18.06 -5.43 19.29
C GLY A 102 -16.81 -5.13 20.14
N GLN A 103 -16.99 -5.05 21.45
CA GLN A 103 -15.93 -4.67 22.39
C GLN A 103 -14.67 -5.56 22.23
N PRO A 104 -13.46 -4.97 22.13
CA PRO A 104 -12.25 -5.73 21.85
C PRO A 104 -11.91 -6.68 23.01
N LYS A 105 -11.62 -7.95 22.68
CA LYS A 105 -11.15 -8.96 23.65
C LYS A 105 -9.67 -8.76 24.05
N ILE A 106 -8.93 -7.93 23.31
CA ILE A 106 -7.50 -7.62 23.54
C ILE A 106 -7.38 -6.13 23.84
N SER A 107 -6.87 -5.80 25.02
CA SER A 107 -6.45 -4.46 25.38
C SER A 107 -4.95 -4.36 25.10
N LEU A 108 -4.56 -3.87 23.92
CA LEU A 108 -3.17 -3.42 23.71
C LEU A 108 -2.93 -2.19 24.58
N THR A 109 -2.01 -2.31 25.53
CA THR A 109 -1.72 -1.28 26.54
C THR A 109 -0.54 -0.39 26.16
N SER A 110 0.32 -0.82 25.22
CA SER A 110 1.38 0.03 24.67
C SER A 110 1.61 -0.16 23.17
N MET A 111 2.27 0.84 22.58
CA MET A 111 2.85 0.78 21.24
C MET A 111 3.81 -0.41 21.07
N GLU A 112 4.50 -0.80 22.14
CA GLU A 112 5.54 -1.83 22.14
C GLU A 112 4.92 -3.24 22.00
N GLU A 113 3.76 -3.50 22.61
CA GLU A 113 3.03 -4.76 22.45
C GLU A 113 2.55 -4.95 21.00
N MET A 114 2.02 -3.89 20.39
CA MET A 114 1.55 -3.89 19.01
C MET A 114 2.72 -3.97 18.00
N VAL A 115 3.84 -3.29 18.27
CA VAL A 115 5.07 -3.42 17.47
C VAL A 115 5.69 -4.81 17.62
N ALA A 116 5.62 -5.44 18.80
CA ALA A 116 6.05 -6.82 19.00
C ALA A 116 5.21 -7.81 18.17
N GLU A 117 3.88 -7.62 18.08
CA GLU A 117 3.00 -8.43 17.23
C GLU A 117 3.31 -8.31 15.72
N VAL A 118 4.00 -7.24 15.30
CA VAL A 118 4.52 -7.08 13.92
C VAL A 118 5.98 -7.55 13.78
N ASN A 119 6.78 -7.58 14.86
CA ASN A 119 8.16 -8.07 14.85
C ASN A 119 8.28 -9.61 14.75
N ASP A 120 7.19 -10.37 14.91
CA ASP A 120 7.15 -11.80 14.59
C ASP A 120 7.26 -12.10 13.07
N TYR A 121 7.24 -11.07 12.20
CA TYR A 121 7.52 -11.23 10.78
C TYR A 121 9.03 -11.34 10.47
N VAL A 122 9.36 -12.10 9.42
CA VAL A 122 10.73 -12.54 9.11
C VAL A 122 11.67 -11.37 8.80
N SER A 123 12.67 -11.18 9.66
CA SER A 123 13.79 -10.27 9.40
C SER A 123 14.82 -10.88 8.42
N PRO A 124 15.29 -10.16 7.39
CA PRO A 124 16.36 -10.62 6.49
C PRO A 124 17.74 -10.81 7.14
N SER A 125 18.02 -10.12 8.25
CA SER A 125 19.27 -10.20 9.01
C SER A 125 19.04 -9.85 10.49
N ASP A 126 20.00 -10.17 11.37
CA ASP A 126 19.96 -9.75 12.79
C ASP A 126 20.14 -8.22 12.95
N ASP A 127 20.73 -7.56 11.95
CA ASP A 127 21.01 -6.13 11.95
C ASP A 127 19.94 -5.28 11.23
N TYR A 128 18.97 -5.90 10.55
CA TYR A 128 17.96 -5.20 9.76
C TYR A 128 17.05 -4.31 10.60
N LYS A 129 16.92 -3.04 10.21
CA LYS A 129 16.08 -2.05 10.89
C LYS A 129 14.70 -1.97 10.24
N PHE A 130 13.83 -2.93 10.55
CA PHE A 130 12.48 -3.10 9.96
C PHE A 130 11.61 -1.81 9.99
N PHE A 131 11.74 -1.00 11.03
CA PHE A 131 11.05 0.29 11.19
C PHE A 131 11.97 1.51 10.98
N GLY A 132 13.15 1.32 10.40
CA GLY A 132 14.17 2.36 10.20
C GLY A 132 15.02 2.68 11.44
N ASN A 133 15.87 3.70 11.30
CA ASN A 133 17.03 3.90 12.18
C ASN A 133 17.12 5.30 12.81
N GLY A 134 16.15 6.18 12.56
CA GLY A 134 16.14 7.55 13.07
C GLY A 134 16.80 8.58 12.16
N ASP A 135 17.24 8.19 10.96
CA ASP A 135 17.80 9.13 9.98
C ASP A 135 16.73 9.72 9.06
N HIS A 136 15.74 10.40 9.67
CA HIS A 136 14.57 10.97 9.00
C HIS A 136 14.86 11.78 7.74
N VAL A 137 16.02 12.45 7.66
CA VAL A 137 16.47 13.20 6.48
C VAL A 137 16.72 12.26 5.29
N LYS A 138 17.39 11.13 5.52
CA LYS A 138 17.64 10.11 4.50
C LYS A 138 16.40 9.26 4.23
N GLU A 139 15.63 8.93 5.28
CA GLU A 139 14.34 8.24 5.15
C GLU A 139 13.38 9.03 4.24
N LEU A 140 13.17 10.34 4.51
CA LEU A 140 12.35 11.24 3.69
C LEU A 140 12.83 11.29 2.23
N SER A 141 14.14 11.47 2.03
CA SER A 141 14.74 11.55 0.69
C SER A 141 14.61 10.24 -0.10
N LEU A 142 14.65 9.09 0.57
CA LEU A 142 14.47 7.77 -0.05
C LEU A 142 12.99 7.48 -0.35
N VAL A 143 12.08 7.66 0.60
CA VAL A 143 10.66 7.33 0.38
C VAL A 143 10.05 8.18 -0.75
N LEU A 144 10.39 9.47 -0.82
CA LEU A 144 9.99 10.38 -1.92
C LEU A 144 10.57 9.97 -3.28
N LYS A 145 11.70 9.25 -3.29
CA LYS A 145 12.41 8.82 -4.50
C LYS A 145 11.98 7.44 -4.99
N THR A 146 11.57 6.52 -4.11
CA THR A 146 11.29 5.13 -4.48
C THR A 146 9.82 4.71 -4.43
N ASN A 147 8.97 5.40 -3.68
CA ASN A 147 7.56 5.01 -3.52
C ASN A 147 6.62 5.95 -4.30
N PRO A 148 5.78 5.45 -5.22
CA PRO A 148 4.91 6.27 -6.07
C PRO A 148 3.85 7.07 -5.31
N PHE A 149 3.42 6.63 -4.11
CA PHE A 149 2.52 7.41 -3.26
C PHE A 149 3.20 8.66 -2.69
N PHE A 150 4.51 8.62 -2.50
CA PHE A 150 5.25 9.74 -1.92
C PHE A 150 5.86 10.62 -3.01
N THR A 151 6.34 10.06 -4.13
CA THR A 151 6.81 10.84 -5.28
C THR A 151 5.75 11.82 -5.80
N SER A 152 4.46 11.45 -5.81
CA SER A 152 3.39 12.35 -6.27
C SER A 152 3.13 13.57 -5.36
N THR A 153 3.79 13.66 -4.20
CA THR A 153 3.76 14.87 -3.34
C THR A 153 4.75 15.95 -3.77
N LEU A 154 5.79 15.57 -4.53
CA LEU A 154 6.80 16.49 -5.04
C LEU A 154 6.27 17.34 -6.21
N THR A 155 6.80 18.56 -6.31
CA THR A 155 6.68 19.45 -7.47
C THR A 155 8.07 19.82 -8.01
N GLU A 156 8.21 20.01 -9.32
CA GLU A 156 9.48 20.46 -9.92
C GLU A 156 9.87 21.89 -9.53
N THR A 157 11.18 22.12 -9.39
CA THR A 157 11.79 23.45 -9.42
C THR A 157 12.74 23.60 -10.61
N SER A 158 13.27 24.80 -10.83
CA SER A 158 14.30 25.07 -11.83
C SER A 158 15.60 24.27 -11.59
N ASP A 159 15.89 23.91 -10.35
CA ASP A 159 17.17 23.38 -9.88
C ASP A 159 17.07 22.05 -9.09
N GLY A 160 15.88 21.46 -9.02
CA GLY A 160 15.60 20.22 -8.30
C GLY A 160 14.10 20.01 -8.10
N PHE A 161 13.69 19.75 -6.84
CA PHE A 161 12.32 19.40 -6.46
C PHE A 161 11.92 20.07 -5.14
N GLU A 162 10.62 20.25 -4.91
CA GLU A 162 10.07 20.78 -3.66
C GLU A 162 8.92 19.89 -3.15
N LEU A 163 8.97 19.52 -1.87
CA LEU A 163 7.83 19.02 -1.11
C LEU A 163 7.15 20.23 -0.46
N LYS A 164 6.09 20.74 -1.10
CA LYS A 164 5.37 21.95 -0.68
C LYS A 164 4.13 21.58 0.16
N SER A 165 4.26 21.56 1.49
CA SER A 165 3.12 21.30 2.40
C SER A 165 2.36 22.58 2.77
N TYR A 166 2.99 23.75 2.67
CA TYR A 166 2.36 25.04 2.92
C TYR A 166 2.73 26.10 1.89
N ASP A 167 1.71 26.63 1.23
CA ASP A 167 1.76 27.86 0.44
C ASP A 167 0.33 28.44 0.40
N PRO A 168 0.08 29.62 1.01
CA PRO A 168 -1.24 30.27 1.00
C PRO A 168 -1.48 31.12 -0.26
N ALA A 169 -0.45 31.39 -1.07
CA ALA A 169 -0.54 32.14 -2.31
C ALA A 169 -0.72 31.24 -3.54
N GLU A 170 -0.41 29.95 -3.42
CA GLU A 170 -0.56 28.96 -4.49
C GLU A 170 -2.02 28.87 -4.97
N LYS A 171 -2.20 29.15 -6.26
CA LYS A 171 -3.48 29.25 -6.97
C LYS A 171 -3.91 27.90 -7.55
N ASN A 172 -2.94 27.08 -7.96
CA ASN A 172 -3.16 25.77 -8.54
C ASN A 172 -2.48 24.70 -7.66
N PRO A 173 -2.91 24.53 -6.40
CA PRO A 173 -2.26 23.62 -5.46
C PRO A 173 -2.30 22.17 -5.97
N SER A 174 -1.19 21.45 -5.85
CA SER A 174 -1.15 20.00 -6.07
C SER A 174 -2.13 19.29 -5.13
N PHE A 175 -2.53 18.05 -5.45
CA PHE A 175 -3.38 17.25 -4.56
C PHE A 175 -2.79 17.14 -3.14
N TYR A 176 -1.46 17.04 -3.00
CA TYR A 176 -0.77 17.07 -1.71
C TYR A 176 -1.07 18.35 -0.91
N LEU A 177 -0.84 19.52 -1.50
CA LEU A 177 -1.11 20.81 -0.86
C LEU A 177 -2.61 21.04 -0.60
N GLN A 178 -3.50 20.50 -1.44
CA GLN A 178 -4.95 20.53 -1.18
C GLN A 178 -5.31 19.70 0.06
N MET A 179 -4.80 18.47 0.19
CA MET A 179 -5.07 17.61 1.35
C MET A 179 -4.43 18.15 2.63
N LEU A 180 -3.21 18.68 2.57
CA LEU A 180 -2.52 19.34 3.69
C LEU A 180 -3.29 20.54 4.24
N ARG A 181 -4.01 21.29 3.39
CA ARG A 181 -4.93 22.37 3.82
C ARG A 181 -6.17 21.88 4.58
N THR A 182 -6.39 20.56 4.73
CA THR A 182 -7.48 19.97 5.53
C THR A 182 -7.03 19.44 6.90
N LEU A 183 -5.72 19.36 7.15
CA LEU A 183 -5.16 19.01 8.46
C LEU A 183 -5.25 20.18 9.45
N ASN A 184 -5.57 19.82 10.69
CA ASN A 184 -5.53 20.66 11.88
C ASN A 184 -4.50 20.07 12.84
N GLY A 185 -3.92 20.91 13.71
CA GLY A 185 -2.82 20.52 14.60
C GLY A 185 -1.66 21.50 14.46
N VAL A 186 -0.46 21.07 14.91
CA VAL A 186 0.75 21.89 14.80
C VAL A 186 1.94 21.08 14.26
N GLY A 187 2.77 21.73 13.45
CA GLY A 187 3.94 21.17 12.80
C GLY A 187 3.74 20.78 11.33
N HIS A 188 2.51 20.72 10.82
CA HIS A 188 2.23 20.17 9.48
C HIS A 188 2.72 21.06 8.32
N ARG A 189 3.07 22.33 8.60
CA ARG A 189 3.57 23.28 7.61
C ARG A 189 5.09 23.27 7.53
N VAL A 190 5.62 22.28 6.80
CA VAL A 190 7.05 22.14 6.50
C VAL A 190 7.24 21.95 4.99
N ASN A 191 7.93 22.89 4.37
CA ASN A 191 8.40 22.75 2.99
C ASN A 191 9.84 22.23 2.99
N PHE A 192 10.15 21.28 2.11
CA PHE A 192 11.51 20.77 1.89
C PHE A 192 11.92 20.98 0.43
N GLN A 193 13.11 21.50 0.19
CA GLN A 193 13.67 21.68 -1.15
C GLN A 193 14.86 20.73 -1.34
N PHE A 194 14.89 20.08 -2.50
CA PHE A 194 15.85 19.05 -2.89
C PHE A 194 16.63 19.49 -4.13
N ASP A 195 17.86 19.01 -4.30
CA ASP A 195 18.61 19.16 -5.54
C ASP A 195 18.14 18.15 -6.62
N SER A 196 18.74 18.22 -7.80
CA SER A 196 18.49 17.29 -8.91
C SER A 196 18.80 15.81 -8.62
N HIS A 197 19.37 15.48 -7.45
CA HIS A 197 19.74 14.13 -7.05
C HIS A 197 18.93 13.61 -5.84
N MET A 198 17.96 14.40 -5.36
CA MET A 198 17.18 14.21 -4.12
C MET A 198 17.95 14.43 -2.79
N ASN A 199 19.01 15.25 -2.79
CA ASN A 199 19.63 15.73 -1.55
C ASN A 199 18.87 16.95 -1.01
N ILE A 200 18.54 16.98 0.29
CA ILE A 200 17.91 18.16 0.91
C ILE A 200 18.87 19.36 0.90
N LYS A 201 18.44 20.47 0.28
CA LYS A 201 19.16 21.75 0.23
C LYS A 201 18.79 22.68 1.37
N SER A 202 17.50 22.72 1.69
CA SER A 202 16.87 23.68 2.60
C SER A 202 15.51 23.15 3.03
N PHE A 203 15.00 23.68 4.14
CA PHE A 203 13.63 23.48 4.58
C PHE A 203 13.11 24.76 5.23
N GLN A 204 11.79 24.93 5.23
CA GLN A 204 11.11 26.06 5.85
C GLN A 204 9.96 25.52 6.70
N VAL A 205 9.81 26.04 7.92
CA VAL A 205 8.71 25.70 8.83
C VAL A 205 7.85 26.94 9.01
N PHE A 206 6.53 26.80 9.02
CA PHE A 206 5.59 27.90 9.21
C PHE A 206 4.71 27.66 10.43
N ASP A 207 4.36 28.72 11.14
CA ASP A 207 3.44 28.66 12.27
C ASP A 207 2.03 28.28 11.81
N ASP A 208 1.39 27.33 12.51
CA ASP A 208 0.09 26.79 12.13
C ASP A 208 -1.09 27.73 12.42
N LEU A 209 -0.90 28.74 13.27
CA LEU A 209 -1.91 29.77 13.57
C LEU A 209 -1.71 31.03 12.72
N GLU A 210 -0.47 31.53 12.64
CA GLU A 210 -0.14 32.80 12.00
C GLU A 210 0.29 32.68 10.52
N GLY A 211 0.68 31.48 10.07
CA GLY A 211 1.17 31.24 8.70
C GLY A 211 2.55 31.87 8.38
N ARG A 212 3.24 32.40 9.39
CA ARG A 212 4.56 33.04 9.23
C ARG A 212 5.68 32.00 9.32
N GLU A 213 6.75 32.20 8.56
CA GLU A 213 7.94 31.37 8.62
C GLU A 213 8.62 31.50 9.99
N ILE A 214 8.90 30.37 10.64
CA ILE A 214 9.59 30.27 11.92
C ILE A 214 11.10 30.43 11.67
N GLN A 215 11.66 31.52 12.16
CA GLN A 215 13.09 31.85 12.00
C GLN A 215 13.90 31.30 13.17
N GLY A 216 14.97 30.55 12.90
CA GLY A 216 15.89 30.07 13.94
C GLY A 216 16.78 28.91 13.48
N ASP A 217 17.57 28.39 14.41
CA ASP A 217 18.28 27.11 14.25
C ASP A 217 17.27 25.98 14.56
N LEU A 218 16.73 25.35 13.53
CA LEU A 218 15.65 24.36 13.61
C LEU A 218 16.19 22.95 13.36
N ASP A 219 15.71 21.98 14.13
CA ASP A 219 16.10 20.57 13.98
C ASP A 219 15.50 19.96 12.70
N GLN A 220 16.33 19.85 11.66
CA GLN A 220 15.97 19.26 10.38
C GLN A 220 15.47 17.81 10.51
N LYS A 221 15.98 17.01 11.46
CA LYS A 221 15.55 15.62 11.65
C LYS A 221 14.16 15.56 12.25
N LYS A 222 13.88 16.39 13.26
CA LYS A 222 12.53 16.56 13.82
C LYS A 222 11.53 16.99 12.75
N TYR A 223 11.85 18.00 11.94
CA TYR A 223 10.91 18.46 10.92
C TYR A 223 10.81 17.51 9.71
N ALA A 224 11.82 16.68 9.46
CA ALA A 224 11.70 15.59 8.49
C ALA A 224 10.73 14.49 8.95
N SER A 225 10.63 14.18 10.26
CA SER A 225 9.60 13.23 10.74
C SER A 225 8.18 13.79 10.64
N SER A 226 8.02 15.11 10.71
CA SER A 226 6.74 15.77 10.39
C SER A 226 6.39 15.63 8.90
N ALA A 227 7.36 15.88 8.01
CA ALA A 227 7.15 15.66 6.58
C ALA A 227 6.80 14.19 6.27
N LEU A 228 7.43 13.22 6.93
CA LEU A 228 7.08 11.80 6.82
C LEU A 228 5.63 11.52 7.26
N PHE A 229 5.14 12.14 8.34
CA PHE A 229 3.73 12.04 8.76
C PHE A 229 2.77 12.69 7.75
N ASN A 230 3.14 13.87 7.21
CA ASN A 230 2.31 14.60 6.24
C ASN A 230 2.15 13.83 4.92
N ILE A 231 3.24 13.26 4.39
CA ILE A 231 3.17 12.42 3.18
C ILE A 231 2.49 11.07 3.47
N PHE A 232 2.58 10.54 4.70
CA PHE A 232 1.80 9.37 5.11
C PHE A 232 0.30 9.65 5.00
N PHE A 233 -0.23 10.70 5.63
CA PHE A 233 -1.65 11.06 5.55
C PHE A 233 -2.14 11.24 4.09
N TYR A 234 -1.32 11.87 3.23
CA TYR A 234 -1.60 11.96 1.81
C TYR A 234 -1.64 10.58 1.13
N ALA A 235 -0.65 9.72 1.39
CA ALA A 235 -0.62 8.37 0.84
C ALA A 235 -1.83 7.54 1.30
N SER A 236 -2.24 7.62 2.57
CA SER A 236 -3.48 7.00 3.07
C SER A 236 -4.71 7.50 2.31
N SER A 237 -4.74 8.78 1.98
CA SER A 237 -5.84 9.44 1.27
C SER A 237 -5.93 8.99 -0.20
N VAL A 238 -4.80 8.90 -0.90
CA VAL A 238 -4.69 8.30 -2.23
C VAL A 238 -5.07 6.81 -2.18
N HIS A 239 -4.56 6.07 -1.20
CA HIS A 239 -4.79 4.64 -1.00
C HIS A 239 -6.28 4.29 -0.81
N ALA A 240 -6.98 5.01 0.08
CA ALA A 240 -8.43 4.88 0.25
C ALA A 240 -9.20 5.18 -1.04
N THR A 241 -8.72 6.13 -1.85
CA THR A 241 -9.32 6.46 -3.15
C THR A 241 -9.08 5.36 -4.20
N ILE A 242 -7.91 4.69 -4.18
CA ILE A 242 -7.60 3.56 -5.09
C ILE A 242 -8.61 2.43 -4.89
N HIS A 243 -8.91 2.06 -3.65
CA HIS A 243 -9.94 1.05 -3.36
C HIS A 243 -11.34 1.45 -3.86
N ALA A 244 -11.71 2.74 -3.76
CA ALA A 244 -12.99 3.23 -4.29
C ALA A 244 -13.05 3.14 -5.83
N PHE A 245 -11.94 3.49 -6.50
CA PHE A 245 -11.78 3.33 -7.94
C PHE A 245 -11.87 1.85 -8.35
N HIS A 246 -11.12 0.97 -7.67
CA HIS A 246 -11.19 -0.48 -7.85
C HIS A 246 -12.60 -1.02 -7.65
N TYR A 247 -13.40 -0.46 -6.72
CA TYR A 247 -14.76 -0.95 -6.46
C TYR A 247 -15.69 -0.65 -7.64
N LEU A 248 -15.65 0.57 -8.17
CA LEU A 248 -16.40 0.94 -9.38
C LEU A 248 -15.97 0.07 -10.58
N LEU A 249 -14.66 -0.06 -10.80
CA LEU A 249 -14.11 -0.79 -11.95
C LEU A 249 -14.38 -2.30 -11.89
N THR A 250 -14.17 -2.95 -10.74
CA THR A 250 -14.47 -4.38 -10.59
C THR A 250 -15.97 -4.67 -10.58
N SER A 251 -16.81 -3.78 -10.03
CA SER A 251 -18.27 -3.92 -10.12
C SER A 251 -18.76 -3.86 -11.56
N ALA A 252 -18.23 -2.92 -12.35
CA ALA A 252 -18.55 -2.78 -13.76
C ALA A 252 -18.13 -4.03 -14.56
N LEU A 253 -16.91 -4.55 -14.36
CA LEU A 253 -16.47 -5.76 -15.05
C LEU A 253 -17.26 -7.00 -14.60
N GLN A 254 -17.53 -7.17 -13.31
CA GLN A 254 -18.28 -8.31 -12.77
C GLN A 254 -19.72 -8.36 -13.30
N TYR A 255 -20.40 -7.22 -13.40
CA TYR A 255 -21.73 -7.14 -14.01
C TYR A 255 -21.67 -7.44 -15.52
N SER A 256 -20.70 -6.83 -16.21
CA SER A 256 -20.67 -6.78 -17.69
C SER A 256 -20.21 -8.09 -18.32
N SER A 257 -19.37 -8.83 -17.60
CA SER A 257 -18.82 -10.12 -18.00
C SER A 257 -19.74 -11.32 -17.75
N LYS A 258 -20.87 -11.17 -17.02
CA LYS A 258 -21.70 -12.29 -16.50
C LYS A 258 -22.04 -13.40 -17.51
N ASP A 259 -22.27 -13.05 -18.78
CA ASP A 259 -22.61 -13.99 -19.85
C ASP A 259 -21.36 -14.60 -20.55
N PHE A 260 -20.19 -14.03 -20.28
CA PHE A 260 -18.85 -14.42 -20.74
C PHE A 260 -18.06 -15.11 -19.62
N LYS A 261 -18.28 -16.42 -19.48
CA LYS A 261 -17.70 -17.30 -18.45
C LYS A 261 -16.24 -17.02 -18.06
N GLU A 262 -15.33 -16.86 -19.02
CA GLU A 262 -13.90 -16.67 -18.74
C GLU A 262 -13.62 -15.30 -18.10
N MET A 263 -14.06 -14.22 -18.75
CA MET A 263 -13.93 -12.86 -18.21
C MET A 263 -14.62 -12.74 -16.84
N ASN A 264 -15.72 -13.46 -16.63
CA ASN A 264 -16.42 -13.47 -15.35
C ASN A 264 -15.70 -14.26 -14.25
N ALA A 265 -15.01 -15.35 -14.60
CA ALA A 265 -14.14 -16.06 -13.66
C ALA A 265 -12.98 -15.15 -13.22
N TRP A 266 -12.35 -14.44 -14.17
CA TRP A 266 -11.26 -13.51 -13.90
C TRP A 266 -11.72 -12.35 -13.01
N SER A 267 -12.83 -11.69 -13.36
CA SER A 267 -13.39 -10.59 -12.56
C SER A 267 -13.88 -11.01 -11.17
N THR A 268 -14.28 -12.28 -11.01
CA THR A 268 -14.76 -12.83 -9.72
C THR A 268 -13.65 -12.88 -8.68
N GLU A 269 -12.42 -13.24 -9.06
CA GLU A 269 -11.29 -13.26 -8.12
C GLU A 269 -10.93 -11.86 -7.59
N PHE A 270 -11.16 -10.83 -8.40
CA PHE A 270 -11.01 -9.44 -7.95
C PHE A 270 -12.17 -9.01 -7.07
N PHE A 271 -13.41 -9.25 -7.51
CA PHE A 271 -14.59 -8.72 -6.84
C PHE A 271 -14.80 -9.26 -5.41
N LYS A 272 -14.36 -10.51 -5.15
CA LYS A 272 -14.22 -11.10 -3.80
C LYS A 272 -13.50 -10.20 -2.80
N ASN A 273 -12.48 -9.48 -3.28
CA ASN A 273 -11.51 -8.76 -2.48
C ASN A 273 -11.85 -7.26 -2.34
N VAL A 274 -12.39 -6.60 -3.38
CA VAL A 274 -12.71 -5.15 -3.26
C VAL A 274 -13.95 -4.87 -2.43
N SER A 275 -15.01 -5.66 -2.59
CA SER A 275 -16.31 -5.40 -1.94
C SER A 275 -16.19 -5.25 -0.41
N ASN A 276 -15.45 -6.17 0.21
CA ASN A 276 -15.11 -6.13 1.62
C ASN A 276 -14.21 -4.93 2.01
N LYS A 277 -13.28 -4.49 1.14
CA LYS A 277 -12.43 -3.31 1.39
C LYS A 277 -13.20 -1.99 1.30
N TYR A 278 -14.07 -1.82 0.29
CA TYR A 278 -14.89 -0.60 0.15
C TYR A 278 -15.78 -0.39 1.39
N GLY A 279 -16.45 -1.44 1.86
CA GLY A 279 -17.26 -1.41 3.07
C GLY A 279 -16.50 -1.27 4.40
N GLN A 280 -15.16 -1.37 4.40
CA GLN A 280 -14.29 -1.03 5.54
C GLN A 280 -13.91 0.45 5.49
N ILE A 281 -13.53 0.96 4.32
CA ILE A 281 -13.10 2.36 4.11
C ILE A 281 -14.22 3.33 4.47
N SER A 282 -15.46 3.00 4.09
CA SER A 282 -16.66 3.77 4.40
C SER A 282 -17.05 3.78 5.89
N LYS A 283 -16.30 3.09 6.76
CA LYS A 283 -16.57 2.93 8.21
C LYS A 283 -15.35 3.25 9.07
N LEU A 284 -14.14 3.17 8.51
CA LEU A 284 -12.87 3.43 9.19
C LEU A 284 -12.19 4.73 8.74
N LEU A 285 -12.22 5.03 7.43
CA LEU A 285 -11.35 6.05 6.84
C LEU A 285 -12.13 7.31 6.45
N ILE A 286 -13.28 7.11 5.79
CA ILE A 286 -14.10 8.14 5.16
C ILE A 286 -15.54 7.89 5.59
N THR A 287 -16.05 8.66 6.55
CA THR A 287 -17.44 8.57 7.02
C THR A 287 -18.18 9.88 6.81
N ASP A 288 -19.50 9.84 6.97
CA ASP A 288 -20.30 11.06 7.13
C ASP A 288 -20.02 11.74 8.49
N PRO A 289 -20.15 13.08 8.56
CA PRO A 289 -19.97 13.81 9.81
C PRO A 289 -21.03 13.41 10.84
N VAL A 290 -20.61 13.15 12.08
CA VAL A 290 -21.55 12.79 13.14
C VAL A 290 -22.30 14.01 13.64
N LEU A 291 -23.62 13.88 13.80
CA LEU A 291 -24.55 15.03 13.92
C LEU A 291 -24.77 15.54 15.34
N ASP A 292 -24.29 14.82 16.37
CA ASP A 292 -24.68 14.98 17.77
C ASP A 292 -23.52 15.21 18.75
N GLY A 293 -22.32 15.50 18.24
CA GLY A 293 -21.17 15.92 19.06
C GLY A 293 -20.35 14.78 19.66
N THR A 294 -20.45 13.57 19.08
CA THR A 294 -19.48 12.49 19.31
C THR A 294 -18.17 12.75 18.56
N TYR A 295 -17.12 11.99 18.91
CA TYR A 295 -15.82 11.99 18.22
C TYR A 295 -15.96 11.62 16.74
N ASP A 296 -15.35 12.37 15.83
CA ASP A 296 -15.27 12.00 14.40
C ASP A 296 -13.99 11.16 14.21
N GLN A 297 -14.15 9.86 14.45
CA GLN A 297 -13.07 8.86 14.53
C GLN A 297 -12.61 8.33 13.16
N ALA A 298 -13.17 8.85 12.06
CA ALA A 298 -12.78 8.47 10.71
C ALA A 298 -11.34 8.92 10.43
N LEU A 299 -10.45 7.98 10.11
CA LEU A 299 -9.01 8.26 10.09
C LEU A 299 -8.64 9.39 9.14
N LEU A 300 -9.27 9.49 7.97
CA LEU A 300 -8.97 10.50 6.95
C LEU A 300 -9.90 11.71 6.98
N THR A 301 -11.16 11.57 7.39
CA THR A 301 -12.15 12.66 7.30
C THR A 301 -12.52 13.29 8.64
N GLY A 302 -12.13 12.64 9.73
CA GLY A 302 -12.42 13.07 11.09
C GLY A 302 -11.24 13.74 11.78
N ILE A 303 -11.55 14.61 12.73
CA ILE A 303 -10.57 15.35 13.52
C ILE A 303 -9.83 14.44 14.52
N ASP A 304 -10.47 13.35 14.96
CA ASP A 304 -9.86 12.35 15.83
C ASP A 304 -9.04 11.29 15.05
N GLY A 305 -9.03 11.38 13.72
CA GLY A 305 -8.10 10.66 12.84
C GLY A 305 -6.72 11.32 12.80
N PHE A 306 -6.18 11.53 11.59
CA PHE A 306 -4.92 12.27 11.35
C PHE A 306 -4.97 13.77 11.71
N GLY A 307 -6.00 14.26 12.42
CA GLY A 307 -6.27 15.68 12.62
C GLY A 307 -7.00 16.34 11.44
N SER A 308 -7.52 15.55 10.50
CA SER A 308 -8.10 16.04 9.24
C SER A 308 -9.54 16.56 9.41
N SER A 309 -10.27 16.73 8.30
CA SER A 309 -11.64 17.21 8.29
C SER A 309 -12.41 16.76 7.04
N GLN A 310 -13.74 16.82 7.11
CA GLN A 310 -14.66 16.45 6.03
C GLN A 310 -14.44 17.24 4.72
N ALA A 311 -13.69 18.35 4.77
CA ALA A 311 -13.21 19.08 3.59
C ALA A 311 -12.30 18.23 2.68
N LEU A 312 -11.75 17.11 3.17
CA LEU A 312 -10.99 16.16 2.37
C LEU A 312 -11.86 15.44 1.31
N ARG A 313 -13.10 15.07 1.63
CA ARG A 313 -13.97 14.25 0.76
C ARG A 313 -14.16 14.81 -0.66
N PRO A 314 -14.42 16.12 -0.91
CA PRO A 314 -14.47 16.63 -2.28
C PRO A 314 -13.12 16.60 -3.02
N ILE A 315 -11.99 16.66 -2.31
CA ILE A 315 -10.65 16.51 -2.92
C ILE A 315 -10.46 15.06 -3.39
N LEU A 316 -10.87 14.08 -2.59
CA LEU A 316 -10.83 12.65 -2.95
C LEU A 316 -11.79 12.31 -4.10
N LYS A 317 -12.99 12.91 -4.14
CA LYS A 317 -13.87 12.78 -5.32
C LYS A 317 -13.21 13.35 -6.58
N ASN A 318 -12.61 14.54 -6.49
CA ASN A 318 -11.92 15.15 -7.64
C ASN A 318 -10.72 14.31 -8.12
N LEU A 319 -10.00 13.66 -7.20
CA LEU A 319 -8.94 12.70 -7.51
C LEU A 319 -9.50 11.46 -8.22
N LEU A 320 -10.58 10.86 -7.69
CA LEU A 320 -11.29 9.74 -8.31
C LEU A 320 -11.80 10.07 -9.72
N ASP A 321 -12.45 11.23 -9.91
CA ASP A 321 -12.93 11.71 -11.21
C ASP A 321 -11.77 11.95 -12.18
N THR A 322 -10.62 12.41 -11.68
CA THR A 322 -9.40 12.61 -12.49
C THR A 322 -8.85 11.27 -13.02
N TRP A 323 -8.88 10.22 -12.20
CA TRP A 323 -8.52 8.86 -12.64
C TRP A 323 -9.58 8.26 -13.57
N GLY A 324 -10.87 8.48 -13.32
CA GLY A 324 -11.94 8.08 -14.24
C GLY A 324 -11.78 8.68 -15.65
N LYS A 325 -11.28 9.92 -15.74
CA LYS A 325 -10.96 10.63 -16.99
C LYS A 325 -9.69 10.14 -17.68
N SER A 326 -8.88 9.29 -17.04
CA SER A 326 -7.63 8.77 -17.61
C SER A 326 -7.91 7.69 -18.65
N SER A 327 -7.23 7.76 -19.79
CA SER A 327 -7.52 6.92 -20.97
C SER A 327 -6.59 5.71 -21.14
N ASN A 328 -5.62 5.53 -20.24
CA ASN A 328 -4.59 4.48 -20.20
C ASN A 328 -3.69 4.70 -18.95
N ALA A 329 -2.72 3.82 -18.72
CA ALA A 329 -1.82 3.88 -17.55
C ALA A 329 -0.95 5.15 -17.51
N HIS A 330 -0.53 5.68 -18.67
CA HIS A 330 0.25 6.91 -18.77
C HIS A 330 -0.60 8.15 -18.43
N GLY A 331 -1.86 8.19 -18.87
CA GLY A 331 -2.83 9.22 -18.48
C GLY A 331 -3.03 9.27 -16.96
N PHE A 332 -3.15 8.10 -16.32
CA PHE A 332 -3.23 8.00 -14.86
C PHE A 332 -1.95 8.52 -14.18
N LEU A 333 -0.77 8.05 -14.61
CA LEU A 333 0.50 8.43 -13.98
C LEU A 333 0.77 9.94 -14.11
N ASN A 334 0.52 10.52 -15.28
CA ASN A 334 0.61 11.97 -15.51
C ASN A 334 -0.42 12.79 -14.72
N SER A 335 -1.52 12.17 -14.27
CA SER A 335 -2.52 12.84 -13.41
C SER A 335 -2.15 12.80 -11.92
N MET A 336 -1.21 11.93 -11.55
CA MET A 336 -0.68 11.79 -10.19
C MET A 336 0.62 12.58 -9.98
N MET A 337 1.56 12.50 -10.92
CA MET A 337 2.89 13.08 -10.76
C MET A 337 2.91 14.57 -11.14
N ASN A 338 3.40 15.43 -10.26
CA ASN A 338 3.73 16.83 -10.58
C ASN A 338 5.21 16.99 -11.01
N ILE A 339 5.79 15.91 -11.56
CA ILE A 339 7.13 15.83 -12.14
C ILE A 339 7.05 15.14 -13.51
N SER A 340 7.79 15.65 -14.48
CA SER A 340 7.97 15.07 -15.82
C SER A 340 8.79 13.77 -15.79
N GLU A 341 8.53 12.87 -16.74
CA GLU A 341 9.28 11.61 -16.87
C GLU A 341 10.79 11.85 -17.03
N GLU A 342 11.20 12.90 -17.76
CA GLU A 342 12.62 13.28 -17.94
C GLU A 342 13.29 13.66 -16.60
N LYS A 343 12.63 14.47 -15.76
CA LYS A 343 13.18 14.88 -14.46
C LYS A 343 13.20 13.71 -13.46
N MET A 344 12.21 12.82 -13.50
CA MET A 344 12.22 11.60 -12.69
C MET A 344 13.37 10.67 -13.10
N GLU A 345 13.56 10.42 -14.40
CA GLU A 345 14.62 9.56 -14.92
C GLU A 345 16.02 10.10 -14.55
N ASN A 346 16.28 11.39 -14.81
CA ASN A 346 17.56 12.02 -14.50
C ASN A 346 17.91 12.00 -13.00
N ALA A 347 16.91 12.08 -12.12
CA ALA A 347 17.11 12.02 -10.67
C ALA A 347 17.14 10.57 -10.11
N GLY A 348 16.87 9.55 -10.93
CA GLY A 348 16.72 8.16 -10.49
C GLY A 348 15.50 7.94 -9.60
N ILE A 349 14.44 8.73 -9.81
CA ILE A 349 13.14 8.62 -9.12
C ILE A 349 12.32 7.50 -9.78
N LEU A 350 11.67 6.67 -8.96
CA LEU A 350 10.78 5.57 -9.39
C LEU A 350 11.39 4.57 -10.38
N THR A 351 12.72 4.41 -10.40
CA THR A 351 13.43 3.56 -11.38
C THR A 351 12.98 2.10 -11.38
N GLU A 352 12.62 1.53 -10.22
CA GLU A 352 12.13 0.15 -10.13
C GLU A 352 10.64 0.03 -10.45
N PHE A 353 9.82 0.97 -9.93
CA PHE A 353 8.40 1.12 -10.31
C PHE A 353 8.23 1.21 -11.84
N LYS A 354 9.09 1.98 -12.51
CA LYS A 354 9.06 2.19 -13.97
C LYS A 354 9.19 0.88 -14.75
N LYS A 355 10.04 -0.06 -14.31
CA LYS A 355 10.19 -1.37 -14.96
C LYS A 355 8.92 -2.21 -14.90
N HIS A 356 8.23 -2.22 -13.75
CA HIS A 356 6.94 -2.90 -13.60
C HIS A 356 5.83 -2.18 -14.38
N TYR A 357 5.84 -0.84 -14.37
CA TYR A 357 4.93 -0.02 -15.16
C TYR A 357 5.06 -0.29 -16.67
N ASP A 358 6.28 -0.47 -17.20
CA ASP A 358 6.51 -0.73 -18.62
C ASP A 358 6.01 -2.12 -19.08
N LEU A 359 5.73 -3.05 -18.16
CA LEU A 359 5.03 -4.31 -18.46
C LEU A 359 3.51 -4.12 -18.69
N ILE A 360 2.90 -3.07 -18.14
CA ILE A 360 1.45 -2.89 -18.10
C ILE A 360 0.84 -2.84 -19.51
N LYS A 361 1.44 -2.05 -20.41
CA LYS A 361 0.89 -1.84 -21.74
C LYS A 361 0.91 -3.09 -22.64
N PRO A 362 2.02 -3.85 -22.77
CA PRO A 362 1.97 -5.12 -23.49
C PRO A 362 1.04 -6.13 -22.82
N PHE A 363 1.04 -6.23 -21.48
CA PHE A 363 0.15 -7.13 -20.74
C PHE A 363 -1.35 -6.83 -21.01
N ALA A 364 -1.78 -5.59 -20.81
CA ALA A 364 -3.16 -5.18 -20.98
C ALA A 364 -3.69 -5.47 -22.39
N LYS A 365 -2.86 -5.16 -23.39
CA LYS A 365 -3.14 -5.46 -24.79
C LYS A 365 -3.23 -6.97 -25.03
N ASP A 366 -2.26 -7.76 -24.60
CA ASP A 366 -2.21 -9.18 -24.95
C ASP A 366 -3.29 -9.99 -24.19
N ALA A 367 -3.66 -9.58 -22.96
CA ALA A 367 -4.78 -10.16 -22.21
C ALA A 367 -6.15 -9.78 -22.81
N ALA A 368 -6.33 -8.53 -23.25
CA ALA A 368 -7.50 -8.11 -24.03
C ALA A 368 -7.62 -8.91 -25.35
N ASN A 369 -6.49 -9.11 -26.05
CA ASN A 369 -6.43 -9.94 -27.26
C ASN A 369 -6.68 -11.43 -27.01
N ALA A 370 -6.36 -11.96 -25.81
CA ALA A 370 -6.72 -13.33 -25.44
C ALA A 370 -8.24 -13.45 -25.24
N LEU A 371 -8.83 -12.53 -24.47
CA LEU A 371 -10.27 -12.49 -24.21
C LEU A 371 -11.11 -12.27 -25.47
N GLU A 372 -10.71 -11.39 -26.40
CA GLU A 372 -11.47 -11.25 -27.66
C GLU A 372 -11.42 -12.54 -28.49
N LYS A 373 -10.30 -13.29 -28.48
CA LYS A 373 -10.20 -14.57 -29.21
C LYS A 373 -11.15 -15.65 -28.68
N THR A 374 -11.38 -15.70 -27.36
CA THR A 374 -12.29 -16.70 -26.76
C THR A 374 -13.73 -16.54 -27.25
N ASP A 375 -14.27 -15.31 -27.25
CA ASP A 375 -15.60 -15.01 -27.80
C ASP A 375 -15.68 -13.52 -28.21
N PRO A 376 -15.45 -13.18 -29.50
CA PRO A 376 -15.43 -11.79 -29.96
C PRO A 376 -16.78 -11.08 -29.83
N VAL A 377 -17.89 -11.82 -29.78
CA VAL A 377 -19.22 -11.24 -29.64
C VAL A 377 -19.43 -10.84 -28.18
N LYS A 378 -19.17 -11.76 -27.25
CA LYS A 378 -19.32 -11.51 -25.81
C LYS A 378 -18.31 -10.52 -25.27
N TYR A 379 -17.07 -10.53 -25.77
CA TYR A 379 -16.06 -9.52 -25.43
C TYR A 379 -16.60 -8.11 -25.71
N ARG A 380 -17.12 -7.87 -26.92
CA ARG A 380 -17.69 -6.57 -27.31
C ARG A 380 -19.00 -6.25 -26.58
N THR A 381 -19.81 -7.26 -26.24
CA THR A 381 -20.97 -7.07 -25.35
C THR A 381 -20.53 -6.62 -23.95
N ALA A 382 -19.48 -7.21 -23.39
CA ALA A 382 -18.92 -6.82 -22.09
C ALA A 382 -18.31 -5.41 -22.12
N GLU A 383 -17.62 -5.00 -23.19
CA GLU A 383 -17.12 -3.62 -23.34
C GLU A 383 -18.23 -2.58 -23.33
N ASN A 384 -19.30 -2.78 -24.12
CA ASN A 384 -20.43 -1.85 -24.15
C ASN A 384 -21.17 -1.83 -22.80
N ASN A 385 -21.43 -3.01 -22.21
CA ASN A 385 -22.04 -3.11 -20.88
C ASN A 385 -21.20 -2.38 -19.81
N MET A 386 -19.87 -2.52 -19.83
CA MET A 386 -18.97 -1.92 -18.84
C MET A 386 -18.91 -0.40 -18.99
N LYS A 387 -18.86 0.09 -20.24
CA LYS A 387 -18.93 1.50 -20.55
C LYS A 387 -20.23 2.12 -20.04
N ASP A 388 -21.37 1.50 -20.36
CA ASP A 388 -22.68 1.99 -19.94
C ASP A 388 -22.83 1.92 -18.40
N TYR A 389 -22.33 0.87 -17.76
CA TYR A 389 -22.27 0.75 -16.30
C TYR A 389 -21.52 1.91 -15.64
N LEU A 390 -20.33 2.25 -16.14
CA LEU A 390 -19.49 3.31 -15.58
C LEU A 390 -20.05 4.71 -15.85
N ASN A 391 -20.83 4.89 -16.92
CA ASN A 391 -21.60 6.11 -17.16
C ASN A 391 -22.79 6.25 -16.19
N ASP A 392 -23.38 5.14 -15.76
CA ASP A 392 -24.51 5.11 -14.81
C ASP A 392 -24.06 5.21 -13.33
N CYS A 393 -22.76 5.32 -13.04
CA CYS A 393 -22.20 5.47 -11.68
C CYS A 393 -22.39 6.88 -11.06
N GLY A 394 -23.59 7.43 -11.19
CA GLY A 394 -23.99 8.73 -10.64
C GLY A 394 -23.26 9.91 -11.28
N THR A 395 -22.30 10.47 -10.56
CA THR A 395 -21.48 11.64 -10.96
C THR A 395 -20.00 11.30 -11.15
N PHE A 396 -19.65 10.01 -11.27
CA PHE A 396 -18.30 9.57 -11.61
C PHE A 396 -18.01 9.82 -13.10
N GLU A 397 -16.98 10.61 -13.40
CA GLU A 397 -16.63 10.95 -14.78
C GLU A 397 -15.69 9.92 -15.43
N SER A 398 -16.25 8.84 -15.98
CA SER A 398 -15.48 7.79 -16.69
C SER A 398 -15.16 8.14 -18.16
N LYS A 399 -13.99 7.71 -18.63
CA LYS A 399 -13.62 7.56 -20.06
C LYS A 399 -13.11 6.15 -20.39
N ILE A 400 -13.47 5.19 -19.55
CA ILE A 400 -13.02 3.79 -19.60
C ILE A 400 -14.07 3.01 -20.38
N ASP A 401 -13.76 2.70 -21.64
CA ASP A 401 -14.72 2.28 -22.67
C ASP A 401 -14.36 0.95 -23.37
N THR A 402 -13.27 0.30 -22.94
CA THR A 402 -12.63 -0.88 -23.54
C THR A 402 -11.91 -1.69 -22.47
N ILE A 403 -11.82 -3.03 -22.62
CA ILE A 403 -11.18 -3.88 -21.59
C ILE A 403 -9.67 -3.61 -21.50
N GLU A 404 -8.99 -3.32 -22.61
CA GLU A 404 -7.56 -2.95 -22.61
C GLU A 404 -7.28 -1.78 -21.65
N LYS A 405 -8.10 -0.71 -21.70
CA LYS A 405 -7.97 0.45 -20.78
C LYS A 405 -8.30 0.09 -19.34
N TRP A 406 -9.29 -0.78 -19.12
CA TRP A 406 -9.65 -1.27 -17.79
C TRP A 406 -8.46 -2.02 -17.16
N ILE A 407 -7.83 -2.92 -17.93
CA ILE A 407 -6.63 -3.64 -17.49
C ILE A 407 -5.48 -2.68 -17.25
N GLU A 408 -5.20 -1.73 -18.16
CA GLU A 408 -4.13 -0.74 -17.97
C GLU A 408 -4.27 0.04 -16.64
N LEU A 409 -5.47 0.54 -16.35
CA LEU A 409 -5.73 1.40 -15.18
C LEU A 409 -5.70 0.63 -13.87
N MET A 410 -6.34 -0.55 -13.83
CA MET A 410 -6.28 -1.45 -12.67
C MET A 410 -4.86 -1.99 -12.45
N SER A 411 -4.08 -2.20 -13.52
CA SER A 411 -2.67 -2.64 -13.39
C SER A 411 -1.77 -1.55 -12.84
N VAL A 412 -1.88 -0.28 -13.29
CA VAL A 412 -1.03 0.81 -12.76
C VAL A 412 -1.38 1.15 -11.31
N THR A 413 -2.66 1.14 -10.97
CA THR A 413 -3.10 1.28 -9.58
C THR A 413 -2.69 0.07 -8.73
N GLY A 414 -2.67 -1.14 -9.28
CA GLY A 414 -2.16 -2.35 -8.62
C GLY A 414 -0.65 -2.30 -8.34
N VAL A 415 0.17 -1.93 -9.34
CA VAL A 415 1.63 -1.75 -9.16
C VAL A 415 1.92 -0.64 -8.15
N MET A 416 1.14 0.45 -8.16
CA MET A 416 1.21 1.51 -7.15
C MET A 416 0.86 0.98 -5.75
N HIS A 417 -0.26 0.25 -5.63
CA HIS A 417 -0.74 -0.34 -4.38
C HIS A 417 0.24 -1.34 -3.75
N GLY A 418 1.03 -2.04 -4.58
CA GLY A 418 2.11 -2.91 -4.13
C GLY A 418 3.20 -2.22 -3.29
N ALA A 419 3.33 -0.89 -3.39
CA ALA A 419 4.23 -0.07 -2.58
C ALA A 419 3.60 0.46 -1.28
N THR A 420 2.56 -0.20 -0.76
CA THR A 420 1.97 0.17 0.54
C THR A 420 2.83 -0.24 1.73
N LEU A 421 3.71 -1.25 1.62
CA LEU A 421 4.46 -1.74 2.79
C LEU A 421 5.40 -0.69 3.40
N SER A 422 6.27 -0.06 2.59
CA SER A 422 7.18 0.98 3.08
C SER A 422 6.45 2.19 3.64
N TYR A 423 5.29 2.52 3.06
CA TYR A 423 4.35 3.53 3.56
C TYR A 423 3.87 3.16 4.96
N SER A 424 3.18 2.03 5.12
CA SER A 424 2.54 1.59 6.37
C SER A 424 3.52 1.46 7.55
N ARG A 425 4.78 1.08 7.30
CA ARG A 425 5.83 0.98 8.32
C ARG A 425 6.14 2.30 9.03
N LEU A 426 5.96 3.46 8.39
CA LEU A 426 6.20 4.77 9.01
C LEU A 426 5.36 4.96 10.30
N MET A 427 4.12 4.48 10.30
CA MET A 427 3.22 4.61 11.46
C MET A 427 3.50 3.61 12.59
N GLY A 428 4.32 2.58 12.35
CA GLY A 428 4.86 1.75 13.43
C GLY A 428 5.86 2.48 14.33
N ARG A 429 6.25 3.72 13.99
CA ARG A 429 7.24 4.50 14.73
C ARG A 429 6.61 5.59 15.59
N ALA A 430 7.02 5.63 16.85
CA ALA A 430 6.62 6.66 17.80
C ALA A 430 7.02 8.09 17.37
N ASP A 431 8.19 8.26 16.75
CA ASP A 431 8.75 9.58 16.35
C ASP A 431 8.04 10.23 15.15
N ILE A 432 7.34 9.45 14.31
CA ILE A 432 6.47 9.91 13.23
C ILE A 432 5.02 9.99 13.71
N ALA A 433 4.50 8.92 14.33
CA ALA A 433 3.09 8.84 14.75
C ALA A 433 2.71 9.95 15.76
N ARG A 434 3.66 10.45 16.56
CA ARG A 434 3.41 11.53 17.52
C ARG A 434 2.95 12.84 16.86
N TRP A 435 3.20 13.06 15.57
CA TRP A 435 2.74 14.28 14.89
C TRP A 435 1.22 14.44 14.82
N ARG A 436 0.44 13.36 14.98
CA ARG A 436 -1.03 13.44 15.15
C ARG A 436 -1.43 14.19 16.45
N ASN A 437 -0.61 14.17 17.49
CA ASN A 437 -0.86 14.87 18.75
C ASN A 437 0.47 15.28 19.43
N ILE A 438 1.29 16.10 18.75
CA ILE A 438 2.64 16.45 19.22
C ILE A 438 2.66 17.34 20.47
N GLN A 439 1.51 17.91 20.84
CA GLN A 439 1.34 18.75 22.03
C GLN A 439 0.86 17.97 23.27
N GLY A 440 0.30 16.76 23.11
CA GLY A 440 -0.14 15.94 24.23
C GLY A 440 1.03 15.35 25.02
N GLU A 441 0.92 15.34 26.35
CA GLU A 441 1.95 14.77 27.24
C GLU A 441 2.03 13.23 27.17
N THR A 442 0.93 12.57 26.80
CA THR A 442 0.82 11.10 26.69
C THR A 442 0.16 10.67 25.39
N TRP A 443 0.36 9.41 25.01
CA TRP A 443 -0.45 8.75 23.98
C TRP A 443 -1.91 8.64 24.42
N ASP A 444 -2.84 8.76 23.48
CA ASP A 444 -4.28 8.62 23.69
C ASP A 444 -4.90 7.49 22.83
N LEU A 445 -6.19 7.19 23.05
CA LEU A 445 -6.89 6.12 22.31
C LEU A 445 -7.04 6.40 20.81
N MET A 446 -6.99 7.67 20.39
CA MET A 446 -7.12 8.07 18.99
C MET A 446 -5.76 7.94 18.29
N ASP A 447 -4.65 8.22 18.97
CA ASP A 447 -3.31 7.85 18.48
C ASP A 447 -3.25 6.33 18.18
N ILE A 448 -3.71 5.49 19.11
CA ILE A 448 -3.77 4.02 18.95
C ILE A 448 -4.68 3.63 17.78
N ASN A 449 -5.84 4.28 17.63
CA ASN A 449 -6.76 4.03 16.50
C ASN A 449 -6.11 4.34 15.15
N VAL A 450 -5.42 5.48 15.03
CA VAL A 450 -4.70 5.91 13.83
C VAL A 450 -3.56 4.94 13.50
N ILE A 451 -2.77 4.53 14.49
CA ILE A 451 -1.65 3.61 14.29
C ILE A 451 -2.15 2.20 13.91
N ALA A 452 -3.08 1.62 14.68
CA ALA A 452 -3.60 0.27 14.42
C ALA A 452 -4.37 0.17 13.10
N GLY A 453 -5.14 1.21 12.74
CA GLY A 453 -5.79 1.29 11.43
C GLY A 453 -4.79 1.43 10.27
N SER A 454 -3.70 2.18 10.48
CA SER A 454 -2.58 2.28 9.52
C SER A 454 -1.88 0.94 9.32
N LEU A 455 -1.56 0.22 10.40
CA LEU A 455 -0.94 -1.11 10.31
C LEU A 455 -1.93 -2.19 9.82
N GLY A 456 -3.24 -1.97 9.91
CA GLY A 456 -4.24 -2.74 9.15
C GLY A 456 -4.00 -2.72 7.64
N THR A 457 -3.26 -1.74 7.12
CA THR A 457 -2.78 -1.66 5.73
C THR A 457 -1.40 -2.31 5.50
N ILE A 458 -1.06 -3.36 6.28
CA ILE A 458 0.00 -4.33 5.93
C ILE A 458 -0.48 -5.78 5.79
N THR A 459 -1.79 -6.07 5.89
CA THR A 459 -2.24 -7.47 6.10
C THR A 459 -3.26 -8.00 5.11
N GLY A 460 -3.27 -9.33 5.02
CA GLY A 460 -4.26 -10.13 4.29
C GLY A 460 -3.82 -10.67 2.93
N MET A 461 -2.51 -10.74 2.66
CA MET A 461 -1.97 -11.38 1.45
C MET A 461 -2.46 -12.84 1.31
N GLU A 462 -3.18 -13.14 0.22
CA GLU A 462 -3.38 -14.52 -0.22
C GLU A 462 -2.04 -15.05 -0.79
N GLU A 463 -1.62 -16.26 -0.42
CA GLU A 463 -0.38 -16.87 -0.95
C GLU A 463 -0.44 -16.94 -2.48
N ASP A 464 0.73 -16.74 -3.12
CA ASP A 464 0.94 -16.81 -4.58
C ASP A 464 0.10 -15.90 -5.50
N ARG A 465 -0.62 -14.88 -4.98
CA ARG A 465 -1.44 -13.95 -5.80
C ARG A 465 -0.86 -12.52 -5.83
N HIS A 466 -0.54 -11.99 -7.02
CA HIS A 466 0.02 -10.65 -7.21
C HIS A 466 -0.31 -10.03 -8.58
N VAL A 467 0.16 -8.80 -8.85
CA VAL A 467 -0.09 -8.11 -10.14
C VAL A 467 0.49 -8.91 -11.29
N MET A 468 -0.36 -9.31 -12.24
CA MET A 468 -0.05 -10.17 -13.38
C MET A 468 0.26 -11.63 -13.01
N GLY A 469 -0.06 -12.09 -11.78
CA GLY A 469 0.44 -13.36 -11.25
C GLY A 469 -0.52 -14.13 -10.33
N SER A 470 -0.71 -15.42 -10.64
CA SER A 470 -1.44 -16.39 -9.81
C SER A 470 -0.97 -17.81 -10.12
N THR A 471 -0.63 -18.61 -9.10
CA THR A 471 -0.31 -20.04 -9.30
C THR A 471 -1.54 -20.90 -9.55
N GLU A 472 -2.75 -20.39 -9.31
CA GLU A 472 -4.00 -21.07 -9.65
C GLU A 472 -4.31 -20.94 -11.15
N LYS A 473 -4.40 -22.09 -11.84
CA LYS A 473 -4.80 -22.16 -13.25
C LYS A 473 -6.32 -22.16 -13.39
N LEU A 474 -6.88 -20.98 -13.63
CA LEU A 474 -8.33 -20.71 -13.54
C LEU A 474 -9.02 -20.48 -14.89
N TYR A 475 -8.26 -20.22 -15.97
CA TYR A 475 -8.77 -19.66 -17.24
C TYR A 475 -8.54 -20.60 -18.45
N THR A 476 -8.81 -20.14 -19.68
CA THR A 476 -8.41 -20.87 -20.89
C THR A 476 -6.89 -20.89 -21.04
N THR A 477 -6.39 -21.78 -21.91
CA THR A 477 -4.96 -21.81 -22.28
C THR A 477 -4.45 -20.43 -22.71
N GLU A 478 -5.28 -19.68 -23.41
CA GLU A 478 -4.96 -18.44 -24.09
C GLU A 478 -4.80 -17.27 -23.10
N LEU A 479 -5.75 -17.06 -22.19
CA LEU A 479 -5.61 -16.03 -21.14
C LEU A 479 -4.57 -16.45 -20.09
N GLN A 480 -4.57 -17.73 -19.68
CA GLN A 480 -3.61 -18.24 -18.71
C GLN A 480 -2.17 -18.12 -19.23
N ALA A 481 -1.91 -18.33 -20.53
CA ALA A 481 -0.56 -18.16 -21.10
C ALA A 481 -0.07 -16.71 -21.09
N VAL A 482 -0.97 -15.71 -21.15
CA VAL A 482 -0.59 -14.29 -21.01
C VAL A 482 -0.31 -13.93 -19.56
N LEU A 483 -1.08 -14.48 -18.61
CA LEU A 483 -0.83 -14.33 -17.17
C LEU A 483 0.50 -15.00 -16.78
N ASP A 484 0.71 -16.27 -17.16
CA ASP A 484 1.95 -17.02 -16.91
C ASP A 484 3.20 -16.28 -17.45
N ASP A 485 3.12 -15.67 -18.66
CA ASP A 485 4.22 -14.90 -19.30
C ASP A 485 4.48 -13.53 -18.62
N ALA A 486 3.44 -12.90 -18.07
CA ALA A 486 3.56 -11.63 -17.36
C ALA A 486 4.04 -11.82 -15.90
N ASP A 487 3.62 -12.90 -15.23
CA ASP A 487 4.16 -13.36 -13.94
C ASP A 487 5.66 -13.61 -14.05
N GLU A 488 6.12 -14.39 -15.05
CA GLU A 488 7.54 -14.68 -15.23
C GLU A 488 8.38 -13.39 -15.35
N LYS A 489 7.88 -12.39 -16.09
CA LYS A 489 8.53 -11.08 -16.25
C LYS A 489 8.53 -10.26 -14.96
N ALA A 490 7.40 -10.18 -14.27
CA ALA A 490 7.29 -9.46 -13.00
C ALA A 490 8.17 -10.10 -11.91
N THR A 491 8.16 -11.42 -11.82
CA THR A 491 8.99 -12.22 -10.91
C THR A 491 10.48 -12.09 -11.24
N ALA A 492 10.87 -12.07 -12.52
CA ALA A 492 12.26 -11.85 -12.93
C ALA A 492 12.78 -10.45 -12.52
N LEU A 493 11.96 -9.40 -12.66
CA LEU A 493 12.30 -8.05 -12.17
C LEU A 493 12.47 -8.04 -10.64
N LYS A 494 11.50 -8.59 -9.90
CA LYS A 494 11.55 -8.71 -8.42
C LYS A 494 12.85 -9.38 -7.95
N GLU A 495 13.18 -10.53 -8.55
CA GLU A 495 14.36 -11.32 -8.18
C GLU A 495 15.69 -10.70 -8.63
N ASP A 496 15.76 -9.96 -9.75
CA ASP A 496 16.95 -9.17 -10.12
C ASP A 496 17.18 -8.02 -9.12
N TYR A 497 16.12 -7.27 -8.79
CA TYR A 497 16.22 -6.14 -7.87
C TYR A 497 16.57 -6.56 -6.44
N LYS A 498 15.97 -7.65 -5.91
CA LYS A 498 16.35 -8.25 -4.62
C LYS A 498 17.85 -8.54 -4.50
N LYS A 499 18.47 -9.08 -5.55
CA LYS A 499 19.92 -9.36 -5.58
C LYS A 499 20.76 -8.09 -5.51
N LYS A 500 20.30 -7.00 -6.15
CA LYS A 500 20.92 -5.67 -6.09
C LYS A 500 20.74 -5.01 -4.73
N LEU A 501 19.55 -5.14 -4.14
CA LEU A 501 19.22 -4.55 -2.84
C LEU A 501 20.01 -5.20 -1.69
N ILE A 502 20.11 -6.53 -1.64
CA ILE A 502 20.92 -7.23 -0.61
C ILE A 502 22.42 -6.87 -0.72
N ALA A 503 22.90 -6.51 -1.92
CA ALA A 503 24.28 -6.07 -2.15
C ALA A 503 24.51 -4.57 -1.85
N ASN A 504 23.48 -3.81 -1.45
CA ASN A 504 23.59 -2.40 -1.13
C ASN A 504 24.08 -2.21 0.33
N PRO A 505 25.17 -1.45 0.60
CA PRO A 505 25.62 -1.18 1.96
C PRO A 505 24.59 -0.44 2.85
N ASP A 506 23.56 0.17 2.26
CA ASP A 506 22.43 0.76 2.99
C ASP A 506 21.34 -0.25 3.37
N PHE A 507 21.43 -1.52 2.98
CA PHE A 507 20.35 -2.51 3.11
C PHE A 507 19.82 -2.67 4.54
N ASP A 508 20.69 -2.94 5.52
CA ASP A 508 20.23 -3.16 6.89
C ASP A 508 19.62 -1.91 7.54
N ASN A 509 19.88 -0.71 7.00
CA ASN A 509 19.35 0.56 7.53
C ASN A 509 18.07 1.04 6.84
N PHE A 510 17.98 0.86 5.51
CA PHE A 510 16.95 1.46 4.66
C PHE A 510 16.26 0.46 3.72
N GLY A 511 16.62 -0.83 3.78
CA GLY A 511 16.03 -1.90 2.99
C GLY A 511 14.51 -1.99 3.12
N TRP A 512 13.96 -1.58 4.27
CA TRP A 512 12.51 -1.57 4.56
C TRP A 512 11.72 -0.51 3.76
N ILE A 513 12.39 0.52 3.24
CA ILE A 513 11.86 1.47 2.25
C ILE A 513 12.01 0.88 0.85
N LEU A 514 13.16 0.27 0.60
CA LEU A 514 13.60 -0.15 -0.72
C LEU A 514 12.95 -1.46 -1.17
N SER A 515 12.39 -2.27 -0.27
CA SER A 515 11.89 -3.64 -0.54
C SER A 515 10.54 -3.73 -1.26
N ASP A 516 9.84 -2.63 -1.53
CA ASP A 516 8.54 -2.64 -2.23
C ASP A 516 8.57 -3.40 -3.58
N TYR A 517 9.70 -3.38 -4.28
CA TYR A 517 9.91 -4.08 -5.57
C TYR A 517 10.62 -5.43 -5.44
N CYS A 518 10.83 -5.94 -4.24
CA CYS A 518 11.33 -7.29 -4.02
C CYS A 518 10.20 -8.35 -4.11
N PRO A 519 10.55 -9.65 -4.19
CA PRO A 519 9.60 -10.74 -4.05
C PRO A 519 8.81 -10.65 -2.75
N ASP A 520 7.62 -11.21 -2.78
CA ASP A 520 6.68 -11.10 -1.68
C ASP A 520 7.13 -12.03 -0.53
N ASN A 521 6.86 -11.62 0.70
CA ASN A 521 7.41 -12.15 1.97
C ASN A 521 8.93 -11.96 2.18
N PHE A 522 9.66 -11.22 1.32
CA PHE A 522 11.13 -11.07 1.42
C PHE A 522 11.65 -10.59 2.79
N ASP A 523 10.99 -9.60 3.38
CA ASP A 523 11.37 -8.92 4.63
C ASP A 523 10.16 -8.73 5.57
N GLY A 524 9.19 -9.65 5.50
CA GLY A 524 7.83 -9.41 6.03
C GLY A 524 6.92 -8.63 5.09
N LYS A 525 7.35 -8.33 3.85
CA LYS A 525 6.51 -7.80 2.77
C LYS A 525 5.27 -8.64 2.54
N GLN A 526 4.14 -8.17 3.04
CA GLN A 526 2.82 -8.58 2.60
C GLN A 526 2.36 -7.62 1.51
N LEU A 527 1.83 -8.14 0.41
CA LEU A 527 1.01 -7.34 -0.49
C LEU A 527 -0.32 -7.06 0.21
N THR A 528 -0.47 -5.85 0.75
CA THR A 528 -1.74 -5.35 1.27
C THR A 528 -2.85 -5.62 0.27
N ILE A 529 -4.02 -6.10 0.72
CA ILE A 529 -5.10 -6.45 -0.22
C ILE A 529 -5.67 -5.19 -0.89
N ALA A 530 -5.37 -5.01 -2.17
CA ALA A 530 -6.33 -4.53 -3.16
C ALA A 530 -6.02 -5.17 -4.51
N THR A 531 -6.77 -6.22 -4.82
CA THR A 531 -7.05 -6.74 -6.17
C THR A 531 -6.00 -6.56 -7.24
N TYR A 532 -5.37 -7.68 -7.57
CA TYR A 532 -4.37 -7.80 -8.60
C TYR A 532 -4.89 -8.64 -9.75
N ILE A 533 -4.62 -8.20 -10.98
CA ILE A 533 -5.11 -8.77 -12.25
C ILE A 533 -4.31 -10.00 -12.68
#